data_AF-A0A840DWE9-F1
#
_entry.id   AF-A0A840DWE9-F1
#
_cell.length_a   1.000
_cell.length_b   1.000
_cell.length_c   1.000
_cell.angle_alpha   90.00
_cell.angle_beta   90.00
_cell.angle_gamma   90.00
#
_symmetry.space_group_name_H-M   'P 1'
#
loop_
_entity.id
_entity.type
_entity.pdbx_description
1 polymer ?
#
loop_
_entity_poly.entity_id
_entity_poly.type
_entity_poly.pdbx_seq_one_letter_code
_entity_poly.pdbx_strand_id
1 'polypeptide(L)'
;MNTLIPISEQTIDQETVQTVNARDLHAFLEITSKFADWIKNRIKECNFRENIDFIGFSKNLEKGGRPSIEYHITLDMAKHLSMIERNDKGHEARQYFIKC
;
A
#
# COMPACT_ATOMS: atom_id res chain seq x y z
N MET A 1 12.71 5.07 17.41
CA MET A 1 11.52 4.37 16.88
C MET A 1 12.01 3.47 15.77
N ASN A 2 11.67 2.18 15.78
CA ASN A 2 12.01 1.29 14.68
C ASN A 2 10.95 1.48 13.58
N THR A 3 11.35 2.04 12.45
CA THR A 3 10.47 2.21 11.28
C THR A 3 10.32 0.84 10.61
N LEU A 4 9.13 0.23 10.74
CA LEU A 4 8.82 -1.06 10.12
C LEU A 4 8.47 -0.90 8.65
N ILE A 5 7.59 0.07 8.36
CA ILE A 5 7.13 0.40 7.00
C ILE A 5 7.29 1.90 6.81
N PRO A 6 8.04 2.36 5.78
CA PRO A 6 8.20 3.79 5.51
C PRO A 6 6.86 4.47 5.26
N ILE A 7 6.64 5.61 5.92
CA ILE A 7 5.50 6.49 5.69
C ILE A 7 6.01 7.73 4.97
N SER A 8 5.33 8.12 3.90
CA SER A 8 5.63 9.32 3.12
C SER A 8 4.36 10.15 2.94
N GLU A 9 4.52 11.45 2.76
CA GLU A 9 3.40 12.32 2.39
C GLU A 9 3.23 12.34 0.87
N GLN A 10 1.99 12.23 0.41
CA GLN A 10 1.62 12.37 -1.00
C GLN A 10 0.37 13.24 -1.10
N THR A 11 0.20 13.91 -2.25
CA THR A 11 -1.03 14.64 -2.55
C THR A 11 -2.05 13.69 -3.16
N ILE A 12 -3.17 13.48 -2.49
CA ILE A 12 -4.34 12.74 -2.98
C ILE A 12 -5.50 13.73 -3.06
N ASP A 13 -6.10 13.89 -4.24
CA ASP A 13 -7.21 14.83 -4.51
C ASP A 13 -7.02 16.23 -3.89
N GLN A 14 -5.83 16.81 -4.09
CA GLN A 14 -5.42 18.14 -3.61
C GLN A 14 -5.12 18.24 -2.11
N GLU A 15 -5.26 17.17 -1.34
CA GLU A 15 -4.88 17.12 0.08
C GLU A 15 -3.55 16.38 0.27
N THR A 16 -2.67 16.91 1.13
CA THR A 16 -1.46 16.21 1.54
C THR A 16 -1.81 15.23 2.66
N VAL A 17 -1.68 13.94 2.39
CA VAL A 17 -2.00 12.87 3.33
C VAL A 17 -0.81 11.94 3.53
N GLN A 18 -0.76 11.30 4.69
CA GLN A 18 0.21 10.25 4.97
C GLN A 18 -0.15 8.98 4.20
N THR A 19 0.84 8.43 3.52
CA THR A 19 0.73 7.26 2.66
C THR A 19 1.85 6.27 2.90
N VAL A 20 1.64 5.06 2.41
CA VAL A 20 2.60 3.96 2.43
C VAL A 20 2.75 3.44 1.01
N ASN A 21 3.96 3.03 0.64
CA ASN A 21 4.15 2.29 -0.59
C ASN A 21 3.53 0.89 -0.46
N ALA A 22 2.56 0.56 -1.32
CA ALA A 22 1.87 -0.72 -1.23
C ALA A 22 2.80 -1.94 -1.42
N ARG A 23 3.93 -1.79 -2.11
CA ARG A 23 4.93 -2.86 -2.26
C ARG A 23 5.66 -3.13 -0.96
N ASP A 24 5.97 -2.10 -0.19
CA ASP A 24 6.61 -2.23 1.11
C ASP A 24 5.66 -2.94 2.08
N LEU A 25 4.37 -2.55 2.08
CA LEU A 25 3.35 -3.26 2.85
C LEU A 25 3.22 -4.73 2.40
N HIS A 26 3.15 -4.99 1.09
CA HIS A 26 3.06 -6.36 0.56
C HIS A 26 4.23 -7.24 0.99
N ALA A 27 5.46 -6.70 0.89
CA ALA A 27 6.66 -7.41 1.31
C ALA A 27 6.66 -7.64 2.82
N PHE A 28 6.28 -6.63 3.61
CA PHE A 28 6.20 -6.74 5.06
C PHE A 28 5.17 -7.78 5.52
N LEU A 29 4.02 -7.85 4.86
CA LEU A 29 2.96 -8.82 5.15
C LEU A 29 3.31 -10.25 4.67
N GLU A 30 4.48 -10.46 4.06
CA GLU A 30 4.96 -11.75 3.56
C GLU A 30 3.97 -12.44 2.60
N ILE A 31 3.26 -11.64 1.81
CA ILE A 31 2.29 -12.17 0.84
C ILE A 31 3.04 -12.86 -0.30
N THR A 32 2.65 -14.09 -0.59
CA THR A 32 3.30 -14.94 -1.62
C THR A 32 2.77 -14.71 -3.02
N SER A 33 1.54 -14.19 -3.13
CA SER A 33 0.94 -13.87 -4.43
C SER A 33 1.68 -12.73 -5.13
N LYS A 34 1.52 -12.62 -6.46
CA LYS A 34 2.14 -11.53 -7.21
C LYS A 34 1.52 -10.21 -6.81
N PHE A 35 2.34 -9.22 -6.45
CA PHE A 35 1.89 -7.88 -6.05
C PHE A 35 0.80 -7.29 -6.94
N ALA A 36 0.96 -7.38 -8.27
CA ALA A 36 0.03 -6.80 -9.22
C ALA A 36 -1.37 -7.44 -9.17
N ASP A 37 -1.45 -8.74 -8.89
CA ASP A 37 -2.72 -9.45 -8.76
C ASP A 37 -3.31 -9.17 -7.36
N TRP A 38 -2.47 -9.21 -6.33
CA TRP A 38 -2.86 -8.90 -4.95
C TRP A 38 -3.51 -7.52 -4.83
N ILE A 39 -2.82 -6.46 -5.27
CA ILE A 39 -3.30 -5.09 -5.09
C ILE A 39 -4.60 -4.85 -5.84
N LYS A 40 -4.73 -5.38 -7.07
CA LYS A 40 -5.96 -5.27 -7.86
C LYS A 40 -7.13 -6.00 -7.22
N ASN A 41 -6.89 -7.20 -6.71
CA ASN A 41 -7.92 -7.97 -6.02
C ASN A 41 -8.37 -7.25 -4.75
N ARG A 42 -7.44 -6.73 -3.95
CA ARG A 42 -7.78 -6.01 -2.72
C ARG A 42 -8.49 -4.68 -2.97
N ILE A 43 -8.08 -3.91 -3.97
CA ILE A 43 -8.80 -2.71 -4.41
C ILE A 43 -10.25 -3.05 -4.76
N LYS A 44 -10.46 -4.11 -5.54
CA LYS A 44 -11.79 -4.55 -5.94
C LYS A 44 -12.63 -5.08 -4.78
N GLU A 45 -12.07 -5.97 -3.96
CA GLU A 45 -12.77 -6.63 -2.85
C GLU A 45 -13.19 -5.64 -1.76
N CYS A 46 -12.35 -4.65 -1.48
CA CYS A 46 -12.61 -3.65 -0.43
C CYS A 46 -13.30 -2.39 -0.96
N ASN A 47 -13.55 -2.29 -2.27
CA ASN A 47 -14.08 -1.12 -2.95
C ASN A 47 -13.25 0.16 -2.71
N PHE A 48 -11.92 0.04 -2.66
CA PHE A 48 -11.02 1.20 -2.57
C PHE A 48 -11.10 2.04 -3.84
N ARG A 49 -11.02 3.36 -3.68
CA ARG A 49 -11.20 4.34 -4.75
C ARG A 49 -9.90 5.09 -5.00
N GLU A 50 -9.54 5.20 -6.27
CA GLU A 50 -8.42 6.04 -6.70
C GLU A 50 -8.73 7.51 -6.39
N ASN A 51 -7.69 8.27 -6.02
CA ASN A 51 -7.78 9.65 -5.53
C ASN A 51 -8.55 9.80 -4.20
N ILE A 52 -8.81 8.71 -3.48
CA ILE A 52 -9.36 8.76 -2.11
C ILE A 52 -8.51 7.87 -1.21
N ASP A 53 -8.45 6.58 -1.55
CA ASP A 53 -7.74 5.57 -0.75
C ASP A 53 -6.30 5.34 -1.25
N PHE A 54 -6.05 5.63 -2.52
CA PHE A 54 -4.74 5.45 -3.14
C PHE A 54 -4.54 6.32 -4.38
N ILE A 55 -3.29 6.45 -4.80
CA ILE A 55 -2.88 6.93 -6.12
C ILE A 55 -1.99 5.88 -6.79
N GLY A 56 -2.27 5.60 -8.06
CA GLY A 56 -1.45 4.72 -8.90
C GLY A 56 -0.63 5.54 -9.89
N PHE A 57 0.66 5.23 -10.06
CA PHE A 57 1.46 5.83 -11.12
C PHE A 57 2.32 4.81 -11.85
N SER A 58 2.46 5.04 -13.15
CA SER A 58 3.29 4.23 -14.03
C SER A 58 4.75 4.62 -13.86
N LYS A 59 5.57 3.69 -13.40
CA LYS A 59 7.02 3.84 -13.38
C LYS A 59 7.58 3.33 -14.70
N ASN A 60 8.08 4.26 -15.50
CA ASN A 60 8.81 3.93 -16.72
C ASN A 60 10.14 3.28 -16.34
N LEU A 61 10.38 2.08 -16.86
CA LEU A 61 11.65 1.39 -16.70
C LEU A 61 12.57 1.88 -17.82
N GLU A 62 13.72 2.46 -17.47
CA GLU A 62 14.65 3.06 -18.43
C GLU A 62 15.18 2.07 -19.50
N LYS A 63 15.05 0.76 -19.27
CA LYS A 63 15.51 -0.31 -20.16
C LYS A 63 14.40 -0.95 -21.01
N GLY A 64 13.36 -0.20 -21.38
CA GLY A 64 12.34 -0.67 -22.34
C GLY A 64 11.46 -1.82 -21.84
N GLY A 65 11.38 -2.04 -20.53
CA GLY A 65 10.51 -3.03 -19.92
C GLY A 65 9.06 -2.57 -19.85
N ARG A 66 8.12 -3.52 -19.67
CA ARG A 66 6.70 -3.20 -19.44
C ARG A 66 6.59 -2.29 -18.20
N PRO A 67 5.95 -1.10 -18.31
CA PRO A 67 5.82 -0.20 -17.18
C PRO A 67 5.17 -0.92 -15.99
N SER A 68 5.74 -0.70 -14.80
CA SER A 68 5.18 -1.23 -13.56
C SER A 68 4.35 -0.14 -12.91
N ILE A 69 3.19 -0.50 -12.38
CA ILE A 69 2.38 0.43 -11.59
C ILE A 69 2.85 0.34 -10.14
N GLU A 70 3.19 1.49 -9.57
CA GLU A 70 3.39 1.67 -8.13
C GLU A 70 2.14 2.33 -7.53
N TYR A 71 1.86 2.00 -6.28
CA TYR A 71 0.69 2.48 -5.55
C TYR A 71 1.14 3.11 -4.24
N HIS A 72 0.73 4.34 -3.99
CA HIS A 72 0.75 4.93 -2.66
C HIS A 72 -0.66 4.85 -2.08
N ILE A 73 -0.78 4.20 -0.93
CA ILE A 73 -2.06 3.94 -0.28
C ILE A 73 -2.14 4.76 1.01
N THR A 74 -3.32 5.25 1.37
CA THR A 74 -3.53 5.97 2.64
C THR A 74 -3.25 5.05 3.82
N LEU A 75 -2.98 5.63 4.99
CA LEU A 75 -2.84 4.85 6.22
C LEU A 75 -4.10 4.03 6.54
N ASP A 76 -5.29 4.52 6.22
CA ASP A 76 -6.53 3.79 6.49
C ASP A 76 -6.69 2.58 5.56
N MET A 77 -6.34 2.72 4.28
CA MET A 77 -6.24 1.58 3.38
C MET A 77 -5.19 0.57 3.88
N ALA A 78 -4.00 1.03 4.29
CA ALA A 78 -2.94 0.16 4.81
C ALA A 78 -3.35 -0.61 6.08
N LYS A 79 -4.04 0.04 7.03
CA LYS A 79 -4.61 -0.60 8.23
C LYS A 79 -5.63 -1.67 7.85
N HIS A 80 -6.52 -1.37 6.91
CA HIS A 80 -7.55 -2.29 6.45
C HIS A 80 -6.92 -3.53 5.79
N LEU A 81 -5.96 -3.34 4.88
CA LEU A 81 -5.24 -4.46 4.26
C LEU A 81 -4.53 -5.34 5.30
N SER A 82 -3.86 -4.72 6.28
CA SER A 82 -3.19 -5.43 7.38
C SER A 82 -4.16 -6.30 8.19
N MET A 83 -5.42 -5.87 8.33
CA MET A 83 -6.46 -6.65 9.01
C MET A 83 -7.00 -7.81 8.16
N ILE A 84 -7.06 -7.66 6.84
CA ILE A 84 -7.61 -8.68 5.93
C ILE A 84 -6.67 -9.87 5.78
N GLU A 85 -5.36 -9.64 5.76
CA GLU A 85 -4.40 -10.74 5.54
C GLU A 85 -4.34 -11.75 6.70
N ARG A 86 -4.85 -11.39 7.89
CA ARG A 86 -5.03 -12.29 9.05
C ARG A 86 -3.77 -13.10 9.39
N ASN A 87 -2.59 -12.49 9.27
CA ASN A 87 -1.31 -13.08 9.61
C ASN A 87 -0.59 -12.27 10.70
N ASP A 88 0.45 -12.83 11.31
CA ASP A 88 1.18 -12.20 12.41
C ASP A 88 1.76 -10.84 12.01
N LYS A 89 2.21 -10.72 10.75
CA LYS A 89 2.70 -9.46 10.18
C LYS A 89 1.60 -8.43 10.01
N GLY A 90 0.39 -8.83 9.68
CA GLY A 90 -0.78 -7.97 9.63
C GLY A 90 -1.12 -7.40 11.01
N HIS A 91 -0.98 -8.21 12.06
CA HIS A 91 -1.12 -7.71 13.42
C HIS A 91 -0.03 -6.70 13.77
N GLU A 92 1.23 -6.98 13.43
CA GLU A 92 2.37 -6.09 13.65
C GLU A 92 2.20 -4.75 12.91
N ALA A 93 1.87 -4.80 11.62
CA ALA A 93 1.61 -3.63 10.77
C ALA A 93 0.47 -2.77 11.33
N ARG A 94 -0.62 -3.40 11.78
CA ARG A 94 -1.74 -2.68 12.40
C ARG A 94 -1.31 -1.93 13.67
N GLN A 95 -0.53 -2.57 14.54
CA GLN A 95 -0.04 -1.93 15.77
C GLN A 95 0.94 -0.80 15.46
N TYR A 96 1.73 -0.94 14.40
CA TYR A 96 2.59 0.11 13.89
C TYR A 96 1.78 1.33 13.41
N PHE A 97 0.81 1.14 12.51
CA PHE A 97 0.01 2.23 11.96
C PHE A 97 -0.96 2.90 12.96
N ILE A 98 -1.22 2.29 14.12
CA ILE A 98 -1.98 2.93 15.21
C ILE A 98 -1.11 3.91 16.01
N LYS A 99 0.21 3.71 16.02
CA LYS A 99 1.17 4.53 16.78
C LYS A 99 1.73 5.71 15.98
N CYS A 100 1.45 5.75 14.68
CA CYS A 100 1.79 6.85 13.78
C CYS A 100 0.67 7.88 13.77
#